data_AF-A0A7R9HDQ9-F1
#
_entry.id   AF-A0A7R9HDQ9-F1
#
_cell.length_a   1.000
_cell.length_b   1.000
_cell.length_c   1.000
_cell.angle_alpha   90.00
_cell.angle_beta   90.00
_cell.angle_gamma   90.00
#
_symmetry.space_group_name_H-M   'P 1'
#
loop_
_entity.id
_entity.type
_entity.pdbx_description
1 polymer ?
#
loop_
_entity_poly.entity_id
_entity_poly.type
_entity_poly.pdbx_seq_one_letter_code
_entity_poly.pdbx_strand_id
1 'polypeptide(L)'
;MPTHKNKRQTCIRTNNTLVVCSIGNPFKKGDVAKIILRFNPEGLEDYESHLKFVVFANSTSEEKKPQGPLELFTNVIRRAEVGLTGAVRPEQVFYGGEVKGEYAMEYRDDIGSRVLHSYQVTNKGPWRVSSLVVSIEWPFQVGNDKPQGKWLLYLDEKPIVETLDSWECHLPDNEVNPLGLPQRPGLAEPPLEALMTQPSNHTRTKRDTEMVITAEAFVGKDGRRQEMVNMVSVQLHHYQ
;
A
#
# COMPACT_ATOMS: atom_id res chain seq x y z
N MET A 1 -0.20 -38.70 47.09
CA MET A 1 -0.19 -37.70 46.00
C MET A 1 1.11 -36.91 46.11
N PRO A 2 2.01 -36.90 45.11
CA PRO A 2 3.25 -36.16 45.22
C PRO A 2 2.96 -34.66 45.04
N THR A 3 3.28 -33.89 46.06
CA THR A 3 3.25 -32.42 46.04
C THR A 3 4.31 -31.92 45.06
N HIS A 4 3.90 -31.46 43.88
CA HIS A 4 4.76 -30.76 42.94
C HIS A 4 5.20 -29.42 43.57
N LYS A 5 6.37 -29.40 44.23
CA LYS A 5 7.06 -28.15 44.55
C LYS A 5 7.39 -27.46 43.23
N ASN A 6 6.78 -26.31 42.97
CA ASN A 6 7.12 -25.42 41.86
C ASN A 6 8.54 -24.87 42.08
N LYS A 7 9.55 -25.64 41.72
CA LYS A 7 10.93 -25.17 41.61
C LYS A 7 11.03 -24.31 40.37
N ARG A 8 11.28 -23.02 40.54
CA ARG A 8 11.53 -22.08 39.46
C ARG A 8 12.91 -22.37 38.89
N GLN A 9 12.99 -22.76 37.62
CA GLN A 9 14.25 -23.00 36.92
C GLN A 9 14.91 -21.64 36.64
N THR A 10 16.22 -21.57 36.83
CA THR A 10 17.01 -20.38 36.51
C THR A 10 17.58 -20.53 35.11
N CYS A 11 17.22 -19.61 34.21
CA CYS A 11 17.76 -19.57 32.85
C CYS A 11 18.58 -18.29 32.66
N ILE A 12 19.75 -18.43 32.04
CA ILE A 12 20.64 -17.33 31.72
C ILE A 12 20.93 -17.31 30.22
N ARG A 13 20.98 -16.12 29.65
CA ARG A 13 21.44 -15.91 28.28
C ARG A 13 22.97 -15.96 28.29
N THR A 14 23.56 -16.95 27.62
CA THR A 14 25.01 -17.08 27.53
C THR A 14 25.57 -16.23 26.40
N ASN A 15 24.86 -16.18 25.27
CA ASN A 15 25.20 -15.31 24.13
C ASN A 15 23.93 -14.97 23.31
N ASN A 16 24.09 -14.45 22.09
CA ASN A 16 22.95 -14.07 21.25
C ASN A 16 22.06 -15.24 20.80
N THR A 17 22.58 -16.47 20.77
CA THR A 17 21.90 -17.65 20.21
C THR A 17 21.67 -18.78 21.21
N LEU A 18 22.22 -18.68 22.43
CA LEU A 18 22.20 -19.74 23.44
C LEU A 18 21.67 -19.23 24.78
N VAL A 19 20.66 -19.95 25.30
CA VAL A 19 20.13 -19.80 26.66
C VAL A 19 20.36 -21.12 27.39
N VAL A 20 20.93 -21.02 28.60
CA VAL A 20 21.22 -22.18 29.45
C VAL A 20 20.32 -22.15 30.67
N CYS A 21 19.60 -23.24 30.93
CA CYS A 21 18.68 -23.38 32.05
C CYS A 21 19.17 -24.45 33.03
N SER A 22 19.28 -24.08 34.30
CA SER A 22 19.55 -25.02 35.39
C SER A 22 18.25 -25.71 35.82
N ILE A 23 18.16 -27.02 35.56
CA ILE A 23 16.96 -27.83 35.88
C ILE A 23 17.05 -28.56 37.22
N GLY A 24 18.25 -28.64 37.81
CA GLY A 24 18.49 -29.17 39.15
C GLY A 24 19.80 -29.94 39.25
N ASN A 25 20.42 -29.91 40.44
CA ASN A 25 21.59 -30.72 40.76
C ASN A 25 21.41 -31.39 42.14
N PRO A 26 21.10 -32.70 42.20
CA PRO A 26 20.75 -33.57 41.07
C PRO A 26 19.30 -33.33 40.58
N PHE A 27 19.06 -33.61 39.30
CA PHE A 27 17.71 -33.71 38.74
C PHE A 27 17.19 -35.14 38.95
N LYS A 28 16.12 -35.32 39.74
CA LYS A 28 15.70 -36.65 40.19
C LYS A 28 14.92 -37.39 39.12
N LYS A 29 15.00 -38.72 39.15
CA LYS A 29 14.21 -39.59 38.25
C LYS A 29 12.71 -39.35 38.45
N GLY A 30 11.99 -39.12 37.35
CA GLY A 30 10.55 -38.86 37.36
C GLY A 30 10.17 -37.39 37.62
N ASP A 31 11.14 -36.52 37.92
CA ASP A 31 10.88 -35.09 37.96
C ASP A 31 10.64 -34.54 36.54
N VAL A 32 9.77 -33.54 36.44
CA VAL A 32 9.45 -32.83 35.20
C VAL A 32 9.76 -31.36 35.39
N ALA A 33 10.64 -30.81 34.54
CA ALA A 33 10.90 -29.38 34.46
C ALA A 33 10.05 -28.77 33.34
N LYS A 34 9.28 -27.72 33.64
CA LYS A 34 8.53 -26.95 32.64
C LYS A 34 9.21 -25.61 32.46
N ILE A 35 9.74 -25.37 31.26
CA ILE A 35 10.48 -24.14 30.94
C ILE A 35 9.70 -23.42 29.84
N ILE A 36 9.41 -22.14 30.05
CA ILE A 36 8.79 -21.27 29.05
C ILE A 36 9.81 -20.17 28.75
N LEU A 37 10.25 -20.12 27.49
CA LEU A 37 11.16 -19.09 26.99
C LEU A 37 10.39 -18.16 26.05
N ARG A 38 10.69 -16.86 26.14
CA ARG A 38 10.17 -15.83 25.22
C ARG A 38 11.36 -15.22 24.49
N PHE A 39 11.28 -15.19 23.17
CA PHE A 39 12.31 -14.63 22.31
C PHE A 39 11.76 -13.39 21.62
N ASN A 40 12.63 -12.40 21.39
CA ASN A 40 12.33 -11.25 20.54
C ASN A 40 12.96 -11.52 19.16
N PRO A 41 12.18 -11.60 18.07
CA PRO A 41 12.68 -11.83 16.72
C PRO A 41 13.27 -10.57 16.05
N GLU A 42 13.72 -9.59 16.84
CA GLU A 42 14.32 -8.38 16.31
C GLU A 42 15.66 -8.68 15.63
N GLY A 43 15.86 -8.16 14.42
CA GLY A 43 17.05 -8.42 13.61
C GLY A 43 17.01 -9.71 12.78
N LEU A 44 15.84 -10.34 12.62
CA LEU A 44 15.67 -11.37 11.60
C LEU A 44 15.84 -10.76 10.21
N GLU A 45 16.64 -11.43 9.38
CA GLU A 45 16.85 -11.04 7.99
C GLU A 45 15.55 -11.19 7.18
N ASP A 46 15.39 -10.37 6.15
CA ASP A 46 14.15 -10.32 5.35
C ASP A 46 13.86 -11.61 4.58
N TYR A 47 14.88 -12.45 4.33
CA TYR A 47 14.76 -13.71 3.60
C TYR A 47 14.46 -14.93 4.49
N GLU A 48 14.57 -14.82 5.82
CA GLU A 48 14.36 -15.97 6.71
C GLU A 48 12.87 -16.32 6.82
N SER A 49 12.46 -17.48 6.32
CA SER A 49 11.06 -17.94 6.34
C SER A 49 10.71 -18.81 7.55
N HIS A 50 11.72 -19.36 8.22
CA HIS A 50 11.57 -20.29 9.33
C HIS A 50 12.65 -20.07 10.39
N LEU A 51 12.31 -20.24 11.67
CA LEU A 51 13.27 -20.29 12.76
C LEU A 51 13.45 -21.73 13.21
N LYS A 52 14.71 -22.10 13.47
CA LYS A 52 15.09 -23.41 14.03
C LYS A 52 15.56 -23.23 15.47
N PHE A 53 14.90 -23.91 16.40
CA PHE A 53 15.33 -24.02 17.79
C PHE A 53 15.89 -25.41 18.04
N VAL A 54 17.09 -25.48 18.62
CA VAL A 54 17.74 -26.74 18.99
C VAL A 54 17.77 -26.83 20.52
N VAL A 55 17.17 -27.88 21.05
CA VAL A 55 17.06 -28.12 22.49
C VAL A 55 17.82 -29.40 22.83
N PHE A 56 18.75 -29.32 23.76
CA PHE A 56 19.50 -30.46 24.26
C PHE A 56 19.72 -30.33 25.77
N ALA A 57 19.97 -31.47 26.42
CA ALA A 57 20.31 -31.53 27.83
C ALA A 57 21.75 -32.03 27.99
N ASN A 58 22.44 -31.55 29.01
CA ASN A 58 23.79 -32.00 29.35
C ASN A 58 23.86 -32.28 30.86
N SER A 59 24.61 -33.31 31.23
CA SER A 59 24.81 -33.77 32.61
C SER A 59 26.27 -34.17 32.81
N THR A 60 26.77 -34.05 34.03
CA THR A 60 28.11 -34.56 34.41
C THR A 60 28.16 -36.08 34.59
N SER A 61 27.01 -36.75 34.54
CA SER A 61 26.91 -38.20 34.68
C SER A 61 27.18 -38.92 33.35
N GLU A 62 27.70 -40.15 33.43
CA GLU A 62 27.81 -41.02 32.25
C GLU A 62 26.42 -41.42 31.75
N GLU A 63 26.07 -41.04 30.53
CA GLU A 63 24.77 -41.30 29.96
C GLU A 63 24.75 -42.65 29.23
N LYS A 64 24.03 -43.62 29.81
CA LYS A 64 23.94 -44.98 29.25
C LYS A 64 23.14 -45.04 27.95
N LYS A 65 22.27 -44.06 27.69
CA LYS A 65 21.37 -44.01 26.54
C LYS A 65 21.24 -42.56 26.06
N PRO A 66 22.24 -42.03 25.33
CA PRO A 66 22.23 -40.65 24.90
C PRO A 66 21.05 -40.39 23.96
N GLN A 67 20.39 -39.25 24.13
CA GLN A 67 19.37 -38.75 23.23
C GLN A 67 19.94 -37.59 22.42
N GLY A 68 19.66 -37.57 21.12
CA GLY A 68 20.05 -36.45 20.27
C GLY A 68 19.29 -35.17 20.60
N PRO A 69 19.77 -34.01 20.12
CA PRO A 69 19.04 -32.76 20.24
C PRO A 69 17.66 -32.83 19.59
N LEU A 70 16.70 -32.14 20.21
CA LEU A 70 15.37 -31.93 19.65
C LEU A 70 15.40 -30.66 18.79
N GLU A 71 14.97 -30.77 17.53
CA GLU A 71 14.83 -29.65 16.63
C GLU A 71 13.36 -29.23 16.52
N LEU A 72 13.09 -27.94 16.71
CA LEU A 72 11.76 -27.34 16.60
C LEU A 72 11.80 -26.26 15.52
N PHE A 73 10.78 -26.24 14.66
CA PHE A 73 10.67 -25.26 13.59
C PHE A 73 9.42 -24.41 13.77
N THR A 74 9.52 -23.12 13.44
CA THR A 74 8.36 -22.22 13.37
C THR A 74 8.46 -21.34 12.14
N ASN A 75 7.32 -20.99 11.57
CA ASN A 75 7.25 -20.11 10.41
C ASN A 75 7.37 -18.64 10.86
N VAL A 76 8.04 -17.83 10.06
CA VAL A 76 8.06 -16.38 10.21
C VAL A 76 6.96 -15.80 9.34
N ILE A 77 5.98 -15.15 9.97
CA ILE A 77 4.88 -14.49 9.26
C ILE A 77 5.16 -12.98 9.25
N ARG A 78 5.45 -12.43 8.07
CA ARG A 78 5.63 -11.00 7.86
C ARG A 78 4.29 -10.37 7.51
N ARG A 79 4.02 -9.21 8.10
CA ARG A 79 2.78 -8.44 7.89
C ARG A 79 3.14 -7.00 7.58
N ALA A 80 2.82 -6.57 6.36
CA ALA A 80 2.76 -5.18 5.96
C ALA A 80 1.28 -4.76 5.88
N GLU A 81 0.98 -3.50 6.18
CA GLU A 81 -0.38 -2.96 6.10
C GLU A 81 -0.38 -1.75 5.19
N VAL A 82 -0.41 -2.02 3.89
CA VAL A 82 -0.39 -0.98 2.86
C VAL A 82 -1.80 -0.43 2.67
N GLY A 83 -1.91 0.89 2.67
CA GLY A 83 -3.13 1.64 2.37
C GLY A 83 -2.88 2.71 1.31
N LEU A 84 -3.90 2.97 0.49
CA LEU A 84 -3.93 4.01 -0.53
C LEU A 84 -5.03 5.02 -0.16
N THR A 85 -4.69 6.30 -0.12
CA THR A 85 -5.64 7.38 0.09
C THR A 85 -5.52 8.40 -1.04
N GLY A 86 -6.64 8.81 -1.62
CA GLY A 86 -6.69 9.83 -2.67
C GLY A 86 -7.39 11.10 -2.22
N ALA A 87 -7.01 12.23 -2.80
CA ALA A 87 -7.70 13.51 -2.66
C ALA A 87 -7.71 14.26 -3.99
N VAL A 88 -8.75 15.08 -4.22
CA VAL A 88 -8.92 15.86 -5.45
C VAL A 88 -9.07 17.34 -5.09
N ARG A 89 -8.43 18.23 -5.85
CA ARG A 89 -8.51 19.67 -5.63
C ARG A 89 -8.60 20.47 -6.94
N PRO A 90 -9.56 21.39 -7.08
CA PRO A 90 -10.71 21.57 -6.18
C PRO A 90 -11.63 20.33 -6.20
N GLU A 91 -12.37 20.10 -5.11
CA GLU A 91 -13.31 18.95 -5.03
C GLU A 91 -14.48 19.09 -6.02
N GLN A 92 -14.77 20.31 -6.45
CA GLN A 92 -15.83 20.63 -7.39
C GLN A 92 -15.34 21.68 -8.37
N VAL A 93 -15.69 21.50 -9.64
CA VAL A 93 -15.48 22.48 -10.70
C VAL A 93 -16.83 22.84 -11.31
N PHE A 94 -17.00 24.09 -11.70
CA PHE A 94 -18.18 24.54 -12.43
C PHE A 94 -17.90 24.46 -13.93
N TYR A 95 -18.78 23.79 -14.66
CA TYR A 95 -18.74 23.78 -16.11
C TYR A 95 -19.44 25.03 -16.66
N GLY A 96 -18.81 25.72 -17.59
CA GLY A 96 -19.30 26.95 -18.19
C GLY A 96 -18.29 27.51 -19.19
N GLY A 97 -18.57 28.68 -19.75
CA GLY A 97 -17.73 29.31 -20.77
C GLY A 97 -18.22 29.07 -22.19
N GLU A 98 -17.42 29.51 -23.16
CA GLU A 98 -17.70 29.32 -24.58
C GLU A 98 -17.44 27.87 -24.98
N VAL A 99 -18.42 27.24 -25.63
CA VAL A 99 -18.29 25.85 -26.07
C VAL A 99 -17.32 25.80 -27.26
N LYS A 100 -16.10 25.33 -27.00
CA LYS A 100 -15.09 25.07 -28.02
C LYS A 100 -15.01 23.57 -28.31
N GLY A 101 -14.99 23.22 -29.61
CA GLY A 101 -14.70 21.87 -30.04
C GLY A 101 -13.21 21.56 -29.95
N GLU A 102 -12.84 20.28 -29.89
CA GLU A 102 -11.45 19.79 -29.76
C GLU A 102 -10.50 20.43 -30.79
N TYR A 103 -10.92 20.51 -32.06
CA TYR A 103 -10.11 21.09 -33.13
C TYR A 103 -9.83 22.60 -32.97
N ALA A 104 -10.66 23.31 -32.20
CA ALA A 104 -10.53 24.74 -31.98
C ALA A 104 -9.79 25.08 -30.67
N MET A 105 -9.28 24.08 -29.95
CA MET A 105 -8.48 24.29 -28.74
C MET A 105 -7.04 24.63 -29.14
N GLU A 106 -6.51 25.74 -28.63
CA GLU A 106 -5.15 26.19 -28.91
C GLU A 106 -4.26 26.15 -27.66
N TYR A 107 -4.87 26.25 -26.47
CA TYR A 107 -4.18 26.32 -25.19
C TYR A 107 -4.83 25.42 -24.15
N ARG A 108 -4.07 25.04 -23.11
CA ARG A 108 -4.57 24.17 -22.02
C ARG A 108 -5.81 24.72 -21.31
N ASP A 109 -5.90 26.05 -21.17
CA ASP A 109 -7.04 26.72 -20.54
C ASP A 109 -8.30 26.76 -21.41
N ASP A 110 -8.21 26.42 -22.71
CA ASP A 110 -9.37 26.25 -23.59
C ASP A 110 -10.17 24.96 -23.26
N ILE A 111 -9.55 23.98 -22.59
CA ILE A 111 -10.21 22.73 -22.18
C ILE A 111 -11.17 22.98 -21.01
N GLY A 112 -10.72 23.73 -20.02
CA GLY A 112 -11.50 24.03 -18.82
C GLY A 112 -10.67 24.17 -17.55
N SER A 113 -11.32 24.02 -16.40
CA SER A 113 -10.69 24.15 -15.09
C SER A 113 -9.78 22.96 -14.77
N ARG A 114 -8.56 23.27 -14.33
CA ARG A 114 -7.58 22.26 -13.86
C ARG A 114 -8.03 21.63 -12.54
N VAL A 115 -7.88 20.32 -12.45
CA VAL A 115 -8.08 19.53 -11.22
C VAL A 115 -6.83 18.73 -10.91
N LEU A 116 -6.45 18.68 -9.64
CA LEU A 116 -5.28 17.96 -9.14
C LEU A 116 -5.75 16.73 -8.35
N HIS A 117 -5.29 15.54 -8.76
CA HIS A 117 -5.48 14.31 -8.02
C HIS A 117 -4.17 13.95 -7.29
N SER A 118 -4.21 13.85 -5.97
CA SER A 118 -3.08 13.44 -5.14
C SER A 118 -3.36 12.07 -4.53
N TYR A 119 -2.43 11.13 -4.65
CA TYR A 119 -2.52 9.79 -4.09
C TYR A 119 -1.38 9.55 -3.11
N GLN A 120 -1.70 9.07 -1.91
CA GLN A 120 -0.75 8.78 -0.86
C GLN A 120 -0.79 7.29 -0.52
N VAL A 121 0.37 6.66 -0.61
CA VAL A 121 0.59 5.27 -0.23
C VAL A 121 1.22 5.26 1.16
N THR A 122 0.66 4.47 2.08
CA THR A 122 1.15 4.37 3.46
C THR A 122 1.28 2.91 3.87
N ASN A 123 2.37 2.54 4.53
CA ASN A 123 2.50 1.23 5.18
C ASN A 123 2.43 1.42 6.69
N LYS A 124 1.33 0.96 7.30
CA LYS A 124 1.11 0.99 8.76
C LYS A 124 1.59 -0.29 9.46
N GLY A 125 2.05 -1.27 8.68
CA GLY A 125 2.51 -2.55 9.20
C GLY A 125 3.96 -2.51 9.70
N PRO A 126 4.36 -3.47 10.54
CA PRO A 126 5.71 -3.53 11.08
C PRO A 126 6.79 -3.93 10.06
N TRP A 127 6.41 -4.57 8.94
CA TRP A 127 7.34 -5.02 7.91
C TRP A 127 7.30 -4.13 6.68
N ARG A 128 8.47 -3.93 6.06
CA ARG A 128 8.61 -3.25 4.76
C ARG A 128 8.06 -4.12 3.63
N VAL A 129 7.78 -3.47 2.50
CA VAL A 129 7.29 -4.13 1.28
C VAL A 129 8.40 -4.06 0.25
N SER A 130 8.85 -5.22 -0.23
CA SER A 130 9.96 -5.32 -1.19
C SER A 130 9.57 -4.95 -2.62
N SER A 131 8.32 -5.16 -3.00
CA SER A 131 7.78 -4.74 -4.30
C SER A 131 6.32 -4.33 -4.15
N LEU A 132 5.99 -3.17 -4.74
CA LEU A 132 4.65 -2.62 -4.72
C LEU A 132 4.32 -2.03 -6.09
N VAL A 133 3.14 -2.38 -6.61
CA VAL A 133 2.57 -1.78 -7.82
C VAL A 133 1.28 -1.07 -7.44
N VAL A 134 1.20 0.21 -7.75
CA VAL A 134 -0.03 1.00 -7.61
C VAL A 134 -0.58 1.27 -9.00
N SER A 135 -1.80 0.79 -9.26
CA SER A 135 -2.53 1.06 -10.49
C SER A 135 -3.64 2.08 -10.20
N ILE A 136 -3.63 3.19 -10.93
CA ILE A 136 -4.62 4.24 -10.88
C ILE A 136 -5.34 4.24 -12.22
N GLU A 137 -6.63 3.91 -12.19
CA GLU A 137 -7.48 3.98 -13.36
C GLU A 137 -7.97 5.41 -13.58
N TRP A 138 -7.56 6.02 -14.69
CA TRP A 138 -7.84 7.42 -15.01
C TRP A 138 -9.02 7.55 -15.98
N PRO A 139 -10.15 8.18 -15.58
CA PRO A 139 -11.35 8.25 -16.42
C PRO A 139 -11.25 9.41 -17.42
N PHE A 140 -10.67 9.16 -18.58
CA PHE A 140 -10.41 10.18 -19.60
C PHE A 140 -11.62 10.49 -20.51
N GLN A 141 -12.49 9.51 -20.75
CA GLN A 141 -13.66 9.65 -21.62
C GLN A 141 -14.94 9.06 -21.02
N VAL A 142 -16.08 9.64 -21.39
CA VAL A 142 -17.43 9.11 -21.16
C VAL A 142 -18.05 8.66 -22.47
N GLY A 143 -18.76 7.52 -22.46
CA GLY A 143 -19.41 6.99 -23.65
C GLY A 143 -20.52 7.89 -24.19
N ASN A 144 -20.79 7.77 -25.49
CA ASN A 144 -21.90 8.41 -26.18
C ASN A 144 -22.48 7.43 -27.24
N ASP A 145 -23.38 7.92 -28.08
CA ASP A 145 -23.97 7.21 -29.22
C ASP A 145 -23.00 7.00 -30.41
N LYS A 146 -21.72 7.34 -30.26
CA LYS A 146 -20.68 7.29 -31.29
C LYS A 146 -19.54 6.33 -30.88
N PRO A 147 -18.69 5.90 -31.83
CA PRO A 147 -17.54 5.03 -31.54
C PRO A 147 -16.49 5.65 -30.62
N GLN A 148 -16.40 6.98 -30.59
CA GLN A 148 -15.52 7.73 -29.69
C GLN A 148 -16.36 8.47 -28.65
N GLY A 149 -16.00 8.31 -27.38
CA GLY A 149 -16.63 8.99 -26.26
C GLY A 149 -16.39 10.50 -26.27
N LYS A 150 -17.02 11.20 -25.32
CA LYS A 150 -16.72 12.61 -25.02
C LYS A 150 -15.64 12.69 -23.95
N TRP A 151 -14.77 13.70 -24.03
CA TRP A 151 -13.77 13.96 -22.99
C TRP A 151 -14.39 14.20 -21.62
N LEU A 152 -13.76 13.65 -20.58
CA LEU A 152 -14.12 13.88 -19.18
C LEU A 152 -12.95 14.54 -18.43
N LEU A 153 -11.85 13.81 -18.23
CA LEU A 153 -10.64 14.32 -17.59
C LEU A 153 -9.44 14.22 -18.53
N TYR A 154 -9.00 15.37 -19.02
CA TYR A 154 -7.80 15.48 -19.84
C TYR A 154 -6.54 15.39 -18.96
N LEU A 155 -5.63 14.47 -19.27
CA LEU A 155 -4.40 14.31 -18.53
C LEU A 155 -3.36 15.34 -19.02
N ASP A 156 -3.27 16.46 -18.31
CA ASP A 156 -2.44 17.60 -18.72
C ASP A 156 -0.93 17.38 -18.55
N GLU A 157 -0.55 16.72 -17.46
CA GLU A 157 0.85 16.52 -17.07
C GLU A 157 1.11 15.09 -16.59
N LYS A 158 2.34 14.63 -16.76
CA LYS A 158 2.77 13.33 -16.23
C LYS A 158 2.70 13.37 -14.69
N PRO A 159 2.18 12.33 -14.03
CA PRO A 159 2.16 12.25 -12.57
C PRO A 159 3.57 12.42 -11.98
N ILE A 160 3.65 13.25 -10.94
CA ILE A 160 4.88 13.48 -10.18
C ILE A 160 4.85 12.57 -8.94
N VAL A 161 5.95 11.87 -8.69
CA VAL A 161 6.10 11.01 -7.51
C VAL A 161 7.00 11.69 -6.50
N GLU A 162 6.43 12.10 -5.36
CA GLU A 162 7.16 12.76 -4.28
C GLU A 162 7.63 11.74 -3.24
N THR A 163 8.83 11.21 -3.42
CA THR A 163 9.43 10.25 -2.48
C THR A 163 10.95 10.25 -2.57
N LEU A 164 11.61 9.77 -1.51
CA LEU A 164 13.06 9.60 -1.45
C LEU A 164 13.52 8.34 -2.22
N ASP A 165 12.62 7.38 -2.39
CA ASP A 165 12.91 6.09 -3.03
C ASP A 165 12.72 6.17 -4.56
N SER A 166 13.33 5.25 -5.31
CA SER A 166 13.10 5.16 -6.75
C SER A 166 11.72 4.57 -7.04
N TRP A 167 10.91 5.29 -7.82
CA TRP A 167 9.62 4.85 -8.32
C TRP A 167 9.55 5.09 -9.81
N GLU A 168 9.05 4.09 -10.55
CA GLU A 168 8.87 4.20 -11.99
C GLU A 168 7.40 4.39 -12.31
N CYS A 169 7.11 5.47 -13.06
CA CYS A 169 5.77 5.79 -13.52
C CYS A 169 5.60 5.41 -15.00
N HIS A 170 4.84 4.36 -15.22
CA HIS A 170 4.50 3.77 -16.52
C HIS A 170 3.10 4.23 -16.92
N LEU A 171 3.02 4.96 -18.04
CA LEU A 171 1.78 5.35 -18.71
C LEU A 171 1.87 4.93 -20.18
N PRO A 172 0.75 4.58 -20.83
CA PRO A 172 0.74 4.38 -22.27
C PRO A 172 1.19 5.65 -23.02
N ASP A 173 1.87 5.44 -24.14
CA ASP A 173 2.34 6.54 -24.98
C ASP A 173 1.17 7.37 -25.50
N ASN A 174 1.38 8.69 -25.64
CA ASN A 174 0.40 9.66 -26.14
C ASN A 174 -0.86 9.88 -25.28
N GLU A 175 -0.91 9.42 -24.02
CA GLU A 175 -2.05 9.70 -23.12
C GLU A 175 -1.90 11.03 -22.36
N VAL A 176 -0.67 11.50 -22.18
CA VAL A 176 -0.38 12.79 -21.53
C VAL A 176 -0.37 13.88 -22.59
N ASN A 177 -1.25 14.86 -22.44
CA ASN A 177 -1.43 15.98 -23.35
C ASN A 177 -1.46 15.56 -24.84
N PRO A 178 -2.37 14.64 -25.26
CA PRO A 178 -2.41 14.11 -26.63
C PRO A 178 -2.55 15.19 -27.71
N LEU A 179 -3.20 16.31 -27.38
CA LEU A 179 -3.39 17.44 -28.29
C LEU A 179 -2.16 18.36 -28.38
N GLY A 180 -1.12 18.12 -27.56
CA GLY A 180 0.10 18.93 -27.55
C GLY A 180 -0.15 20.39 -27.19
N LEU A 181 -1.19 20.68 -26.40
CA LEU A 181 -1.61 22.05 -26.12
C LEU A 181 -0.56 22.76 -25.23
N PRO A 182 -0.06 23.93 -25.65
CA PRO A 182 0.81 24.76 -24.84
C PRO A 182 0.04 25.50 -23.74
N GLN A 183 0.77 25.98 -22.73
CA GLN A 183 0.25 26.99 -21.81
C GLN A 183 0.05 28.32 -22.53
N ARG A 184 -1.00 29.06 -22.17
CA ARG A 184 -1.26 30.39 -22.72
C ARG A 184 -0.19 31.38 -22.25
N PRO A 185 0.48 32.10 -23.16
CA PRO A 185 1.45 33.13 -22.79
C PRO A 185 0.81 34.22 -21.92
N GLY A 186 1.46 34.55 -20.80
CA GLY A 186 1.04 35.66 -19.92
C GLY A 186 -0.09 35.32 -18.93
N LEU A 187 -0.69 34.13 -19.02
CA LEU A 187 -1.53 33.60 -17.94
C LEU A 187 -0.60 32.86 -16.97
N ALA A 188 -0.28 33.48 -15.84
CA ALA A 188 0.41 32.77 -14.76
C ALA A 188 -0.59 31.78 -14.15
N GLU A 189 -0.35 30.48 -14.35
CA GLU A 189 -1.09 29.47 -13.62
C GLU A 189 -0.85 29.67 -12.11
N PRO A 190 -1.90 29.65 -11.28
CA PRO A 190 -1.72 29.61 -9.84
C PRO A 190 -0.81 28.42 -9.50
N PRO A 191 0.16 28.56 -8.59
CA PRO A 191 0.97 27.44 -8.13
C PRO A 191 0.07 26.27 -7.73
N LEU A 192 0.55 25.03 -7.86
CA LEU A 192 -0.19 23.83 -7.42
C LEU A 192 -0.74 23.98 -5.98
N GLU A 193 -0.02 24.72 -5.13
CA GLU A 193 -0.40 25.08 -3.76
C GLU A 193 -1.62 26.02 -3.65
N ALA A 194 -1.87 26.87 -4.64
CA ALA A 194 -3.03 27.76 -4.68
C ALA A 194 -4.35 27.02 -4.93
N LEU A 195 -4.29 25.84 -5.58
CA LEU A 195 -5.43 24.91 -5.66
C LEU A 195 -5.70 24.19 -4.33
N MET A 196 -4.75 24.25 -3.36
CA MET A 196 -4.86 23.57 -2.07
C MET A 196 -5.73 24.30 -1.04
N THR A 197 -6.18 25.53 -1.31
CA THR A 197 -6.71 26.46 -0.28
C THR A 197 -8.18 26.91 -0.45
N GLN A 198 -8.97 26.35 -1.36
CA GLN A 198 -10.36 26.83 -1.57
C GLN A 198 -11.45 25.87 -1.06
N PRO A 199 -12.15 26.19 0.04
CA PRO A 199 -13.44 25.56 0.35
C PRO A 199 -14.54 26.26 -0.47
N SER A 200 -15.35 25.48 -1.19
CA SER A 200 -16.56 25.99 -1.86
C SER A 200 -17.81 25.49 -1.13
N ASN A 201 -18.62 26.43 -0.64
CA ASN A 201 -19.87 26.17 0.07
C ASN A 201 -21.07 26.52 -0.82
N HIS A 202 -21.47 25.66 -1.78
CA HIS A 202 -22.75 25.86 -2.48
C HIS A 202 -23.48 24.55 -2.82
N THR A 203 -24.81 24.63 -2.81
CA THR A 203 -25.76 23.52 -2.87
C THR A 203 -25.92 22.91 -4.26
N ARG A 204 -25.85 21.58 -4.30
CA ARG A 204 -25.97 20.73 -5.49
C ARG A 204 -27.40 20.68 -6.04
N THR A 205 -27.61 21.11 -7.29
CA THR A 205 -28.82 20.80 -8.05
C THR A 205 -28.55 19.65 -9.03
N LYS A 206 -29.37 18.59 -8.94
CA LYS A 206 -29.30 17.42 -9.82
C LYS A 206 -30.05 17.74 -11.12
N ARG A 207 -29.43 17.53 -12.28
CA ARG A 207 -30.11 17.56 -13.59
C ARG A 207 -30.17 16.15 -14.18
N ASP A 208 -31.15 15.94 -15.04
CA ASP A 208 -31.36 14.68 -15.75
C ASP A 208 -30.15 14.34 -16.62
N THR A 209 -29.60 13.15 -16.37
CA THR A 209 -28.57 12.51 -17.18
C THR A 209 -29.22 11.89 -18.41
N GLU A 210 -28.88 12.36 -19.61
CA GLU A 210 -29.10 11.58 -20.82
C GLU A 210 -28.30 10.27 -20.72
N MET A 211 -28.98 9.15 -20.96
CA MET A 211 -28.47 7.79 -20.74
C MET A 211 -27.14 7.53 -21.46
N VAL A 212 -26.14 7.17 -20.67
CA VAL A 212 -24.77 6.81 -21.06
C VAL A 212 -24.71 5.29 -21.25
N ILE A 213 -24.28 4.80 -22.42
CA ILE A 213 -24.27 3.35 -22.72
C ILE A 213 -23.09 2.64 -22.01
N THR A 214 -23.38 1.43 -21.53
CA THR A 214 -22.54 0.47 -20.75
C THR A 214 -21.32 1.05 -20.04
N ALA A 215 -21.60 1.65 -18.89
CA ALA A 215 -20.62 1.73 -17.84
C ALA A 215 -20.37 0.34 -17.22
N GLU A 216 -19.11 -0.02 -16.99
CA GLU A 216 -18.79 -1.07 -16.03
C GLU A 216 -19.11 -0.55 -14.63
N ALA A 217 -19.96 -1.28 -13.92
CA ALA A 217 -20.39 -0.91 -12.58
C ALA A 217 -19.36 -1.40 -11.56
N PHE A 218 -18.60 -0.48 -10.97
CA PHE A 218 -17.74 -0.76 -9.83
C PHE A 218 -18.48 -0.46 -8.54
N VAL A 219 -18.53 -1.43 -7.63
CA VAL A 219 -19.08 -1.21 -6.28
C VAL A 219 -17.90 -1.02 -5.33
N GLY A 220 -17.76 0.21 -4.82
CA GLY A 220 -16.77 0.51 -3.79
C GLY A 220 -17.03 -0.27 -2.50
N LYS A 221 -16.01 -0.41 -1.64
CA LYS A 221 -16.16 -1.04 -0.32
C LYS A 221 -17.17 -0.33 0.60
N ASP A 222 -17.56 0.89 0.24
CA ASP A 222 -18.60 1.71 0.87
C ASP A 222 -20.02 1.44 0.33
N GLY A 223 -20.18 0.50 -0.62
CA GLY A 223 -21.45 0.15 -1.23
C GLY A 223 -21.93 1.14 -2.30
N ARG A 224 -21.13 2.16 -2.63
CA ARG A 224 -21.48 3.10 -3.70
C ARG A 224 -21.17 2.48 -5.05
N ARG A 225 -22.17 2.43 -5.92
CA ARG A 225 -22.05 2.01 -7.32
C ARG A 225 -21.58 3.21 -8.15
N GLN A 226 -20.44 3.07 -8.81
CA GLN A 226 -19.90 4.02 -9.77
C GLN A 226 -19.92 3.41 -11.16
N GLU A 227 -20.30 4.23 -12.14
CA GLU A 227 -20.44 3.84 -13.54
C GLU A 227 -19.32 4.50 -14.34
N MET A 228 -18.43 3.71 -14.94
CA MET A 228 -17.25 4.21 -15.65
C MET A 228 -17.11 3.54 -17.04
N VAL A 229 -16.69 4.31 -18.04
CA VAL A 229 -16.95 3.96 -19.47
C VAL A 229 -15.70 3.85 -20.33
N ASN A 230 -14.55 4.43 -19.95
CA ASN A 230 -13.22 4.12 -20.49
C ASN A 230 -12.14 4.68 -19.55
N MET A 231 -11.10 3.89 -19.26
CA MET A 231 -10.03 4.25 -18.33
C MET A 231 -8.66 4.00 -18.93
N VAL A 232 -7.68 4.78 -18.48
CA VAL A 232 -6.26 4.54 -18.71
C VAL A 232 -5.62 4.15 -17.38
N SER A 233 -4.99 2.97 -17.33
CA SER A 233 -4.24 2.54 -16.14
C SER A 233 -2.88 3.24 -16.09
N VAL A 234 -2.68 4.08 -15.08
CA VAL A 234 -1.38 4.62 -14.68
C VAL A 234 -0.75 3.68 -13.67
N GLN A 235 0.44 3.14 -13.97
CA GLN A 235 1.12 2.19 -13.09
C GLN A 235 2.37 2.79 -12.46
N LEU A 236 2.44 2.72 -11.13
CA LEU A 236 3.58 3.15 -10.33
C LEU A 236 4.23 1.92 -9.73
N HIS A 237 5.48 1.68 -10.10
CA HIS A 237 6.25 0.53 -9.66
C HIS A 237 7.31 0.94 -8.67
N HIS A 238 7.38 0.22 -7.57
CA HIS A 238 8.46 0.27 -6.61
C HIS A 238 9.11 -1.11 -6.50
N TYR A 239 10.42 -1.12 -6.69
CA TYR A 239 11.28 -2.29 -6.51
C TYR A 239 12.42 -1.90 -5.59
N GLN A 240 12.66 -2.73 -4.57
CA GLN A 240 13.73 -2.55 -3.60
C GLN A 240 14.90 -3.50 -3.88
#